data_AF-A0A8T0DRS1-F1
#
_entry.id   AF-A0A8T0DRS1-F1
#
_cell.length_a   1.000
_cell.length_b   1.000
_cell.length_c   1.000
_cell.angle_alpha   90.00
_cell.angle_beta   90.00
_cell.angle_gamma   90.00
#
_symmetry.space_group_name_H-M   'P 1'
#
loop_
_entity.id
_entity.type
_entity.pdbx_description
1 polymer ?
#
loop_
_entity_poly.entity_id
_entity_poly.type
_entity_poly.pdbx_seq_one_letter_code
_entity_poly.pdbx_strand_id
1 'polypeptide(L)'
;MIIDNHKEMLQNNAKQYPVRDAELTKQNIVSDEWSKSKRSPAARWLANHWFGRTVQSPTQKNKFDLFEEPENTTEAKFDKHPISEEAMRNRACSKRVNLNVGGEHHDVMWKTLERIPDSRLGRLSLSSNLIEFSILFDDYLSETNEYYFDRSARFFGSILGLYRTGHFHILEDVCVMALKDDLDYWGISETRLDVCCLNRYYQRKEQMEEEIRKTNEIAAQQTCEEKFGSGKCALLRRRVWDLVEKPQTSMAARIFAIVSITFILLSIIGLNLGTLPELQVNSMPANHSDLPNEYIHITANPRLEVLELICTLWFTLEYAVRLWASPDKCIFCKSIINLIDLTAILPFYFSKLFELWLESTVDSLVAARKVVQTFRILRILRVFKLARHSQGLQALGYTMAKSYKELGLLMMLVMLVVLLFSSLAYFAEKDENREMFSSIPATFWWAIITMTTVGYGDITPKSAFGKFIGSLCCICGVLVIGLPIPIIVNNFAAFYHDQLRREKVLKRREAAESSTCRNPSKTNIRTSKVNSPTSNLTESSESRYVKFNSTPALNFRVDTPTSNPEDSTFMAKTAHKQVDAHLKHVKDLSGFQVAVTKV
;
A
#
# COMPACT_ATOMS: atom_id res chain seq x y z
N MET A 1 59.70 -10.08 -7.86
CA MET A 1 59.06 -9.66 -9.13
C MET A 1 57.53 -9.84 -9.23
N ILE A 2 56.88 -10.79 -8.53
CA ILE A 2 55.40 -10.79 -8.41
C ILE A 2 54.92 -10.33 -7.01
N ILE A 3 55.82 -10.29 -6.02
CA ILE A 3 55.50 -9.80 -4.66
C ILE A 3 55.82 -8.31 -4.49
N ASP A 4 56.69 -7.74 -5.32
CA ASP A 4 57.07 -6.31 -5.26
C ASP A 4 56.02 -5.39 -5.92
N ASN A 5 55.32 -5.86 -6.96
CA ASN A 5 54.27 -5.09 -7.62
C ASN A 5 53.02 -4.90 -6.75
N HIS A 6 52.78 -5.77 -5.76
CA HIS A 6 51.59 -5.67 -4.90
C HIS A 6 51.78 -4.64 -3.76
N LYS A 7 53.04 -4.36 -3.37
CA LYS A 7 53.38 -3.27 -2.43
C LYS A 7 53.36 -1.90 -3.11
N GLU A 8 53.73 -1.83 -4.38
CA GLU A 8 53.71 -0.58 -5.16
C GLU A 8 52.28 -0.14 -5.53
N MET A 9 51.34 -1.08 -5.74
CA MET A 9 49.91 -0.76 -5.90
C MET A 9 49.24 -0.25 -4.61
N LEU A 10 49.65 -0.74 -3.44
CA LEU A 10 49.12 -0.29 -2.15
C LEU A 10 49.71 1.07 -1.72
N GLN A 11 50.93 1.40 -2.13
CA GLN A 11 51.52 2.73 -1.91
C GLN A 11 51.01 3.79 -2.90
N ASN A 12 50.63 3.42 -4.13
CA ASN A 12 50.07 4.36 -5.10
C ASN A 12 48.59 4.70 -4.85
N ASN A 13 47.80 3.79 -4.26
CA ASN A 13 46.42 4.10 -3.84
C ASN A 13 46.32 4.98 -2.58
N ALA A 14 47.42 5.18 -1.85
CA ALA A 14 47.49 6.06 -0.68
C ALA A 14 47.78 7.55 -1.01
N LYS A 15 47.97 7.90 -2.30
CA LYS A 15 48.27 9.27 -2.74
C LYS A 15 47.15 9.98 -3.51
N GLN A 16 45.95 9.42 -3.59
CA GLN A 16 44.87 9.98 -4.42
C GLN A 16 43.57 10.31 -3.67
N TYR A 17 43.65 10.57 -2.37
CA TYR A 17 42.60 11.30 -1.63
C TYR A 17 43.24 12.28 -0.65
N PRO A 18 43.30 13.59 -0.97
CA PRO A 18 43.60 14.57 0.05
C PRO A 18 42.43 14.63 1.04
N VAL A 19 42.78 14.54 2.32
CA VAL A 19 41.99 14.93 3.49
C VAL A 19 41.21 16.21 3.18
N ARG A 20 39.88 16.11 3.16
CA ARG A 20 38.98 17.26 2.94
C ARG A 20 38.15 17.53 4.20
N ASP A 21 38.84 17.66 5.33
CA ASP A 21 38.30 18.10 6.62
C ASP A 21 38.31 19.64 6.79
N ALA A 22 38.31 20.40 5.70
CA ALA A 22 38.33 21.87 5.75
C ALA A 22 37.24 22.56 4.91
N GLU A 23 36.23 21.83 4.44
CA GLU A 23 35.18 22.39 3.56
C GLU A 23 33.73 22.18 4.05
N LEU A 24 33.53 21.48 5.19
CA LEU A 24 32.21 21.37 5.84
C LEU A 24 31.89 22.52 6.81
N THR A 25 32.84 23.40 7.12
CA THR A 25 32.63 24.54 8.03
C THR A 25 32.24 25.84 7.33
N LYS A 26 32.05 25.84 6.00
CA LYS A 26 31.62 27.03 5.22
C LYS A 26 30.22 26.95 4.63
N GLN A 27 29.51 25.82 4.74
CA GLN A 27 28.12 25.71 4.24
C GLN A 27 27.03 26.09 5.27
N ASN A 28 27.40 26.31 6.54
CA ASN A 28 26.44 26.73 7.58
C ASN A 28 26.49 28.23 7.93
N ILE A 29 27.10 29.08 7.09
CA ILE A 29 27.18 30.54 7.35
C ILE A 29 26.38 31.36 6.31
N VAL A 30 25.77 30.74 5.29
CA VAL A 30 24.99 31.49 4.27
C VAL A 30 23.48 31.49 4.52
N SER A 31 22.97 30.75 5.52
CA SER A 31 21.51 30.68 5.76
C SER A 31 20.94 31.82 6.63
N ASP A 32 21.75 32.56 7.38
CA ASP A 32 21.22 33.58 8.30
C ASP A 32 21.12 35.00 7.71
N GLU A 33 21.83 35.29 6.61
CA GLU A 33 21.75 36.59 5.94
C GLU A 33 20.60 36.71 4.92
N TRP A 34 19.95 35.61 4.56
CA TRP A 34 18.78 35.61 3.65
C TRP A 34 17.42 35.72 4.37
N SER A 35 17.41 35.93 5.68
CA SER A 35 16.16 36.06 6.47
C SER A 35 15.64 37.50 6.61
N LYS A 36 16.39 38.51 6.14
CA LYS A 36 16.01 39.94 6.24
C LYS A 36 15.62 40.57 4.90
N SER A 37 14.74 39.91 4.14
CA SER A 37 14.11 40.50 2.95
C SER A 37 12.58 40.35 3.03
N LYS A 38 11.88 41.48 3.17
CA LYS A 38 10.41 41.57 3.15
C LYS A 38 9.88 41.02 1.82
N ARG A 39 9.38 39.78 1.79
CA ARG A 39 8.62 39.24 0.65
C ARG A 39 7.12 39.12 0.97
N SER A 40 6.32 39.44 -0.05
CA SER A 40 4.86 39.51 -0.01
C SER A 40 4.20 38.16 0.29
N PRO A 41 2.94 38.14 0.75
CA PRO A 41 2.22 36.92 1.13
C PRO A 41 2.17 35.84 0.03
N ALA A 42 2.18 36.24 -1.25
CA ALA A 42 2.13 35.33 -2.40
C ALA A 42 3.42 34.49 -2.56
N ALA A 43 4.59 35.05 -2.23
CA ALA A 43 5.85 34.31 -2.29
C ALA A 43 5.96 33.23 -1.20
N ARG A 44 5.35 33.47 -0.03
CA ARG A 44 5.21 32.46 1.04
C ARG A 44 4.26 31.32 0.67
N TRP A 45 3.21 31.61 -0.10
CA TRP A 45 2.27 30.60 -0.55
C TRP A 45 2.89 29.65 -1.58
N LEU A 46 3.64 30.19 -2.56
CA LEU A 46 4.28 29.38 -3.60
C LEU A 46 5.38 28.45 -3.06
N ALA A 47 6.17 28.90 -2.08
CA ALA A 47 7.20 28.07 -1.43
C ALA A 47 6.60 26.86 -0.69
N ASN A 48 5.38 27.00 -0.15
CA ASN A 48 4.71 25.95 0.61
C ASN A 48 3.87 24.97 -0.24
N HIS A 49 3.65 25.26 -1.53
CA HIS A 49 2.76 24.45 -2.40
C HIS A 49 3.45 23.75 -3.58
N TRP A 50 4.59 24.25 -4.07
CA TRP A 50 5.22 23.70 -5.27
C TRP A 50 6.41 22.78 -4.97
N PHE A 51 7.12 23.01 -3.86
CA PHE A 51 8.00 22.00 -3.29
C PHE A 51 7.14 21.12 -2.38
N GLY A 52 6.95 19.88 -2.83
CA GLY A 52 6.18 18.87 -2.12
C GLY A 52 6.56 18.86 -0.65
N ARG A 53 5.54 18.70 0.20
CA ARG A 53 5.69 18.54 1.65
C ARG A 53 6.61 17.34 1.89
N THR A 54 7.92 17.57 1.94
CA THR A 54 8.85 16.69 2.64
C THR A 54 8.37 16.75 4.07
N VAL A 55 7.57 15.76 4.44
CA VAL A 55 7.43 15.38 5.84
C VAL A 55 8.86 15.25 6.32
N GLN A 56 9.31 16.23 7.11
CA GLN A 56 10.54 16.08 7.86
C GLN A 56 10.36 14.75 8.59
N SER A 57 11.11 13.74 8.17
CA SER A 57 11.45 12.64 9.06
C SER A 57 11.89 13.32 10.35
N PRO A 58 11.33 12.95 11.52
CA PRO A 58 11.83 13.51 12.76
C PRO A 58 13.33 13.23 12.74
N THR A 59 14.12 14.29 12.76
CA THR A 59 15.55 14.20 12.95
C THR A 59 15.74 13.26 14.12
N GLN A 60 16.41 12.13 13.87
CA GLN A 60 16.98 11.29 14.90
C GLN A 60 17.98 12.18 15.64
N LYS A 61 17.49 13.01 16.56
CA LYS A 61 18.26 13.42 17.70
C LYS A 61 18.68 12.12 18.36
N ASN A 62 19.98 11.95 18.55
CA ASN A 62 20.54 10.88 19.36
C ASN A 62 19.65 10.69 20.58
N LYS A 63 18.97 9.55 20.63
CA LYS A 63 18.02 9.19 21.68
C LYS A 63 18.81 8.72 22.91
N PHE A 64 19.75 9.55 23.34
CA PHE A 64 20.60 9.36 24.52
C PHE A 64 20.60 10.57 25.46
N ASP A 65 19.83 11.63 25.18
CA ASP A 65 19.72 12.82 26.03
C ASP A 65 18.25 13.23 26.30
N LEU A 66 17.41 12.28 26.74
CA LEU A 66 16.08 12.56 27.29
C LEU A 66 15.76 11.56 28.40
N PHE A 67 16.46 11.68 29.53
CA PHE A 67 15.86 11.41 30.83
C PHE A 67 15.26 12.73 31.32
N GLU A 68 14.02 13.01 30.91
CA GLU A 68 13.17 13.93 31.68
C GLU A 68 12.87 13.23 33.01
N GLU A 69 13.18 13.89 34.12
CA GLU A 69 12.81 13.43 35.45
C GLU A 69 11.28 13.35 35.57
N PRO A 70 10.69 12.22 36.00
CA PRO A 70 9.33 12.23 36.47
C PRO A 70 9.31 12.87 37.87
N GLU A 71 8.95 14.14 37.92
CA GLU A 71 8.39 14.73 39.15
C GLU A 71 7.09 14.00 39.50
N ASN A 72 6.97 13.63 40.78
CA ASN A 72 5.81 13.04 41.45
C ASN A 72 5.50 11.54 41.24
N THR A 73 6.36 10.70 41.83
CA THR A 73 5.94 9.45 42.51
C THR A 73 6.86 9.22 43.71
N THR A 74 6.53 9.80 44.85
CA THR A 74 7.38 9.84 46.06
C THR A 74 7.21 8.66 47.01
N GLU A 75 6.43 7.62 46.69
CA GLU A 75 6.12 6.57 47.68
C GLU A 75 6.63 5.16 47.35
N ALA A 76 7.29 4.91 46.21
CA ALA A 76 7.79 3.56 45.84
C ALA A 76 9.33 3.42 45.76
N LYS A 77 10.09 4.50 46.03
CA LYS A 77 11.56 4.53 45.82
C LYS A 77 12.39 4.16 47.06
N PHE A 78 11.79 4.01 48.24
CA PHE A 78 12.54 3.84 49.49
C PHE A 78 12.96 2.39 49.81
N ASP A 79 12.41 1.37 49.12
CA ASP A 79 12.69 -0.04 49.45
C ASP A 79 13.77 -0.72 48.58
N LYS A 80 14.13 -0.17 47.41
CA LYS A 80 15.13 -0.80 46.50
C LYS A 80 16.59 -0.52 46.86
N HIS A 81 16.85 0.48 47.69
CA HIS A 81 18.22 0.92 48.03
C HIS A 81 19.06 -0.14 48.76
N PRO A 82 18.57 -0.79 49.84
CA PRO A 82 19.37 -1.79 50.56
C PRO A 82 19.66 -3.04 49.72
N ILE A 83 18.68 -3.49 48.92
CA ILE A 83 18.81 -4.64 48.00
C ILE A 83 19.87 -4.35 46.93
N SER A 84 19.88 -3.13 46.38
CA SER A 84 20.84 -2.72 45.35
C SER A 84 22.26 -2.64 45.89
N GLU A 85 22.44 -2.16 47.13
CA GLU A 85 23.76 -2.12 47.77
C GLU A 85 24.31 -3.52 48.06
N GLU A 86 23.46 -4.42 48.54
CA GLU A 86 23.82 -5.81 48.78
C GLU A 86 24.21 -6.53 47.48
N ALA A 87 23.41 -6.36 46.43
CA ALA A 87 23.73 -6.86 45.10
C ALA A 87 25.07 -6.32 44.58
N MET A 88 25.38 -5.05 44.81
CA MET A 88 26.64 -4.44 44.38
C MET A 88 27.85 -4.95 45.18
N ARG A 89 27.67 -5.21 46.48
CA ARG A 89 28.68 -5.87 47.33
C ARG A 89 28.91 -7.32 46.88
N ASN A 90 27.86 -8.09 46.64
CA ASN A 90 27.97 -9.48 46.19
C ASN A 90 28.64 -9.59 44.80
N ARG A 91 28.39 -8.63 43.90
CA ARG A 91 29.13 -8.52 42.64
C ARG A 91 30.64 -8.39 42.87
N ALA A 92 31.08 -7.60 43.85
CA ALA A 92 32.51 -7.41 44.14
C ALA A 92 33.17 -8.69 44.72
N CYS A 93 32.38 -9.52 45.42
CA CYS A 93 32.87 -10.74 46.07
C CYS A 93 32.83 -11.99 45.15
N SER A 94 31.96 -12.02 44.15
CA SER A 94 31.78 -13.17 43.25
C SER A 94 32.41 -12.95 41.87
N LYS A 95 33.06 -13.98 41.31
CA LYS A 95 33.52 -13.98 39.91
C LYS A 95 32.41 -14.27 38.89
N ARG A 96 31.30 -14.86 39.36
CA ARG A 96 30.18 -15.33 38.53
C ARG A 96 28.89 -14.61 38.92
N VAL A 97 27.99 -14.54 37.95
CA VAL A 97 26.65 -13.97 38.09
C VAL A 97 25.61 -14.95 37.58
N ASN A 98 24.52 -15.07 38.32
CA ASN A 98 23.35 -15.82 37.92
C ASN A 98 22.31 -14.84 37.36
N LEU A 99 21.97 -14.98 36.08
CA LEU A 99 20.98 -14.15 35.39
C LEU A 99 19.71 -14.98 35.18
N ASN A 100 18.58 -14.54 35.72
CA ASN A 100 17.29 -15.16 35.49
C ASN A 100 16.46 -14.30 34.54
N VAL A 101 16.23 -14.79 33.33
CA VAL A 101 15.44 -14.10 32.31
C VAL A 101 14.13 -14.85 32.13
N GLY A 102 13.03 -14.30 32.62
CA GLY A 102 11.70 -14.90 32.48
C GLY A 102 11.57 -16.33 33.04
N GLY A 103 12.39 -16.68 34.03
CA GLY A 103 12.45 -18.02 34.64
C GLY A 103 13.58 -18.91 34.14
N GLU A 104 14.33 -18.53 33.11
CA GLU A 104 15.49 -19.29 32.63
C GLU A 104 16.78 -18.77 33.30
N HIS A 105 17.48 -19.67 33.99
CA HIS A 105 18.69 -19.33 34.75
C HIS A 105 19.96 -19.50 33.90
N HIS A 106 20.82 -18.49 33.92
CA HIS A 106 22.08 -18.45 33.18
C HIS A 106 23.24 -18.04 34.08
N ASP A 107 24.17 -18.95 34.29
CA ASP A 107 25.37 -18.71 35.08
C ASP A 107 26.54 -18.30 34.17
N VAL A 108 27.09 -17.09 34.38
CA VAL A 108 28.14 -16.49 33.55
C VAL A 108 29.19 -15.75 34.36
N MET A 109 30.36 -15.50 33.76
CA MET A 109 31.41 -14.69 34.41
C MET A 109 31.13 -13.20 34.18
N TRP A 110 31.36 -12.36 35.19
CA TRP A 110 31.24 -10.90 35.06
C TRP A 110 32.07 -10.36 33.88
N LYS A 111 33.31 -10.85 33.76
CA LYS A 111 34.23 -10.53 32.65
C LYS A 111 33.67 -10.81 31.25
N THR A 112 32.72 -11.75 31.11
CA THR A 112 32.07 -12.01 29.81
C THR A 112 31.14 -10.87 29.42
N LEU A 113 30.42 -10.30 30.39
CA LEU A 113 29.48 -9.21 30.17
C LEU A 113 30.19 -7.89 29.82
N GLU A 114 31.40 -7.69 30.35
CA GLU A 114 32.24 -6.51 30.08
C GLU A 114 32.66 -6.35 28.62
N ARG A 115 32.56 -7.40 27.78
CA ARG A 115 32.97 -7.33 26.37
C ARG A 115 32.15 -6.33 25.55
N ILE A 116 30.93 -6.03 25.98
CA ILE A 116 30.02 -5.11 25.31
C ILE A 116 29.58 -4.07 26.34
N PRO A 117 30.43 -3.08 26.65
CA PRO A 117 30.25 -2.20 27.81
C PRO A 117 29.04 -1.27 27.69
N ASP A 118 28.63 -0.95 26.47
CA ASP A 118 27.48 -0.10 26.12
C ASP A 118 26.12 -0.79 26.33
N SER A 119 26.10 -2.13 26.42
CA SER A 119 24.89 -2.92 26.63
C SER A 119 24.39 -2.87 28.07
N ARG A 120 23.13 -3.25 28.29
CA ARG A 120 22.53 -3.37 29.63
C ARG A 120 23.34 -4.30 30.54
N LEU A 121 23.75 -5.47 30.04
CA LEU A 121 24.53 -6.43 30.83
C LEU A 121 25.98 -5.98 31.04
N GLY A 122 26.59 -5.30 30.07
CA GLY A 122 27.91 -4.68 30.23
C GLY A 122 27.89 -3.61 31.31
N ARG A 123 26.88 -2.73 31.27
CA ARG A 123 26.63 -1.72 32.31
C ARG A 123 26.35 -2.36 33.67
N LEU A 124 25.67 -3.51 33.72
CA LEU A 124 25.44 -4.23 34.98
C LEU A 124 26.77 -4.66 35.62
N SER A 125 27.74 -5.09 34.80
CA SER A 125 29.08 -5.45 35.29
C SER A 125 29.91 -4.23 35.69
N LEU A 126 29.84 -3.14 34.91
CA LEU A 126 30.77 -2.01 35.00
C LEU A 126 30.27 -0.82 35.83
N SER A 127 28.97 -0.71 36.08
CA SER A 127 28.40 0.45 36.75
C SER A 127 28.91 0.60 38.18
N SER A 128 29.38 1.80 38.53
CA SER A 128 29.79 2.19 39.88
C SER A 128 28.74 3.07 40.57
N ASN A 129 27.73 3.52 39.83
CA ASN A 129 26.63 4.32 40.35
C ASN A 129 25.49 3.40 40.78
N LEU A 130 25.11 3.47 42.06
CA LEU A 130 24.06 2.64 42.65
C LEU A 130 22.68 2.88 42.03
N ILE A 131 22.37 4.14 41.66
CA ILE A 131 21.09 4.50 41.04
C ILE A 131 21.01 3.84 39.66
N GLU A 132 22.06 3.98 38.86
CA GLU A 132 22.16 3.33 37.54
C GLU A 132 22.12 1.81 37.67
N PHE A 133 22.80 1.24 38.66
CA PHE A 133 22.81 -0.21 38.88
C PHE A 133 21.41 -0.75 39.19
N SER A 134 20.64 -0.05 40.05
CA SER A 134 19.31 -0.46 40.49
C SER A 134 18.24 -0.49 39.38
N ILE A 135 18.46 0.19 38.26
CA ILE A 135 17.51 0.23 37.12
C ILE A 135 17.85 -0.79 36.03
N LEU A 136 18.98 -1.50 36.13
CA LEU A 136 19.43 -2.43 35.10
C LEU A 136 18.75 -3.80 35.21
N PHE A 137 18.26 -4.16 36.39
CA PHE A 137 17.54 -5.40 36.68
C PHE A 137 16.20 -5.11 37.37
N ASP A 138 15.26 -6.05 37.28
CA ASP A 138 13.91 -5.86 37.80
C ASP A 138 13.84 -6.25 39.29
N ASP A 139 14.49 -7.36 39.67
CA ASP A 139 14.59 -7.86 41.04
C ASP A 139 15.94 -8.58 41.32
N TYR A 140 16.30 -8.75 42.60
CA TYR A 140 17.52 -9.43 43.05
C TYR A 140 17.29 -10.33 44.26
N LEU A 141 17.72 -11.60 44.14
CA LEU A 141 17.69 -12.56 45.24
C LEU A 141 19.09 -12.72 45.84
N SER A 142 19.27 -12.28 47.10
CA SER A 142 20.57 -12.36 47.78
C SER A 142 21.00 -13.79 48.07
N GLU A 143 20.07 -14.68 48.44
CA GLU A 143 20.37 -16.08 48.79
C GLU A 143 21.05 -16.87 47.66
N THR A 144 20.62 -16.63 46.42
CA THR A 144 21.13 -17.31 45.22
C THR A 144 22.04 -16.43 44.36
N ASN A 145 22.29 -15.18 44.80
CA ASN A 145 23.01 -14.15 44.04
C ASN A 145 22.51 -14.02 42.60
N GLU A 146 21.19 -13.86 42.45
CA GLU A 146 20.48 -13.96 41.18
C GLU A 146 19.83 -12.62 40.80
N TYR A 147 20.07 -12.19 39.57
CA TYR A 147 19.50 -10.98 38.99
C TYR A 147 18.36 -11.35 38.05
N TYR A 148 17.16 -10.89 38.36
CA TYR A 148 15.94 -11.18 37.62
C TYR A 148 15.63 -10.10 36.57
N PHE A 149 15.20 -10.55 35.39
CA PHE A 149 14.74 -9.73 34.28
C PHE A 149 13.37 -10.22 33.82
N ASP A 150 12.36 -9.35 33.86
CA ASP A 150 10.98 -9.63 33.43
C ASP A 150 10.86 -9.57 31.91
N ARG A 151 11.53 -10.51 31.23
CA ARG A 151 11.60 -10.61 29.77
C ARG A 151 11.56 -12.06 29.31
N SER A 152 11.21 -12.26 28.04
CA SER A 152 11.22 -13.59 27.42
C SER A 152 12.65 -14.07 27.21
N ALA A 153 12.95 -15.30 27.65
CA ALA A 153 14.26 -15.92 27.43
C ALA A 153 14.51 -16.34 25.97
N ARG A 154 13.49 -16.27 25.10
CA ARG A 154 13.50 -16.84 23.75
C ARG A 154 14.73 -16.47 22.91
N PHE A 155 15.20 -15.23 22.97
CA PHE A 155 16.38 -14.76 22.23
C PHE A 155 17.63 -14.62 23.10
N PHE A 156 17.49 -14.76 24.42
CA PHE A 156 18.55 -14.48 25.37
C PHE A 156 19.77 -15.39 25.19
N GLY A 157 19.56 -16.66 24.83
CA GLY A 157 20.67 -17.57 24.51
C GLY A 157 21.56 -17.06 23.36
N SER A 158 20.97 -16.48 22.31
CA SER A 158 21.72 -15.90 21.18
C SER A 158 22.41 -14.60 21.58
N ILE A 159 21.73 -13.77 22.38
CA ILE A 159 22.28 -12.54 22.95
C ILE A 159 23.49 -12.85 23.82
N LEU A 160 23.41 -13.86 24.66
CA LEU A 160 24.52 -14.30 25.51
C LEU A 160 25.64 -14.94 24.68
N GLY A 161 25.29 -15.63 23.60
CA GLY A 161 26.23 -16.12 22.59
C GLY A 161 27.10 -15.02 22.00
N LEU A 162 26.56 -13.82 21.77
CA LEU A 162 27.32 -12.66 21.32
C LEU A 162 28.39 -12.24 22.34
N TYR A 163 28.08 -12.18 23.65
CA TYR A 163 29.11 -11.90 24.66
C TYR A 163 30.16 -13.00 24.74
N ARG A 164 29.81 -14.26 24.47
CA ARG A 164 30.74 -15.40 24.56
C ARG A 164 31.64 -15.56 23.35
N THR A 165 31.12 -15.32 22.15
CA THR A 165 31.80 -15.63 20.88
C THR A 165 32.19 -14.40 20.08
N GLY A 166 31.55 -13.24 20.34
CA GLY A 166 31.68 -12.05 19.49
C GLY A 166 30.80 -12.11 18.23
N HIS A 167 30.12 -13.23 17.97
CA HIS A 167 29.26 -13.44 16.82
C HIS A 167 27.79 -13.47 17.23
N PHE A 168 26.93 -12.85 16.43
CA PHE A 168 25.50 -12.76 16.68
C PHE A 168 24.70 -13.26 15.49
N HIS A 169 24.10 -14.43 15.68
CA HIS A 169 23.25 -15.11 14.72
C HIS A 169 21.82 -15.20 15.23
N ILE A 170 20.87 -15.15 14.29
CA ILE A 170 19.44 -15.30 14.57
C ILE A 170 18.99 -16.71 14.20
N LEU A 171 18.11 -17.30 15.03
CA LEU A 171 17.47 -18.58 14.71
C LEU A 171 16.50 -18.44 13.52
N GLU A 172 16.17 -19.57 12.90
CA GLU A 172 15.14 -19.60 11.88
C GLU A 172 13.74 -19.32 12.48
N ASP A 173 12.87 -18.67 11.70
CA ASP A 173 11.48 -18.35 12.07
C ASP A 173 11.26 -17.52 13.34
N VAL A 174 12.10 -16.50 13.51
CA VAL A 174 11.95 -15.47 14.53
C VAL A 174 11.09 -14.29 14.04
N CYS A 175 10.17 -13.84 14.89
CA CYS A 175 9.51 -12.55 14.74
C CYS A 175 10.55 -11.42 14.91
N VAL A 176 10.88 -10.74 13.81
CA VAL A 176 11.93 -9.70 13.78
C VAL A 176 11.61 -8.48 14.65
N MET A 177 10.32 -8.16 14.84
CA MET A 177 9.92 -7.06 15.72
C MET A 177 10.13 -7.41 17.19
N ALA A 178 9.80 -8.64 17.60
CA ALA A 178 10.07 -9.09 18.96
C ALA A 178 11.57 -9.14 19.25
N LEU A 179 12.38 -9.56 18.28
CA LEU A 179 13.83 -9.52 18.42
C LEU A 179 14.37 -8.08 18.52
N LYS A 180 13.85 -7.16 17.71
CA LYS A 180 14.20 -5.72 17.79
C LYS A 180 13.91 -5.15 19.17
N ASP A 181 12.72 -5.42 19.71
CA ASP A 181 12.33 -4.95 21.05
C ASP A 181 13.25 -5.51 22.14
N ASP A 182 13.66 -6.78 22.02
CA ASP A 182 14.63 -7.40 22.91
C ASP A 182 16.02 -6.75 22.76
N LEU A 183 16.51 -6.55 21.53
CA LEU A 183 17.80 -5.87 21.28
C LEU A 183 17.82 -4.46 21.88
N ASP A 184 16.74 -3.70 21.72
CA ASP A 184 16.58 -2.38 22.33
C ASP A 184 16.58 -2.47 23.88
N TYR A 185 15.89 -3.45 24.46
CA TYR A 185 15.91 -3.67 25.91
C TYR A 185 17.31 -3.98 26.43
N TRP A 186 18.04 -4.88 25.76
CA TRP A 186 19.40 -5.28 26.14
C TRP A 186 20.48 -4.24 25.77
N GLY A 187 20.12 -3.16 25.08
CA GLY A 187 21.06 -2.13 24.63
C GLY A 187 22.05 -2.66 23.58
N ILE A 188 21.58 -3.52 22.68
CA ILE A 188 22.40 -4.14 21.64
C ILE A 188 22.07 -3.53 20.29
N SER A 189 23.06 -2.89 19.66
CA SER A 189 22.91 -2.35 18.31
C SER A 189 22.66 -3.47 17.30
N GLU A 190 21.68 -3.25 16.42
CA GLU A 190 21.37 -4.12 15.27
C GLU A 190 22.59 -4.32 14.34
N THR A 191 23.54 -3.37 14.35
CA THR A 191 24.78 -3.46 13.55
C THR A 191 25.71 -4.58 14.00
N ARG A 192 25.48 -5.18 15.18
CA ARG A 192 26.28 -6.31 15.70
C ARG A 192 25.86 -7.67 15.12
N LEU A 193 24.79 -7.74 14.34
CA LEU A 193 24.46 -8.97 13.60
C LEU A 193 25.54 -9.29 12.57
N ASP A 194 25.95 -10.56 12.49
CA ASP A 194 26.88 -11.01 11.47
C ASP A 194 26.26 -10.92 10.06
N VAL A 195 27.11 -10.72 9.06
CA VAL A 195 26.72 -10.50 7.65
C VAL A 195 25.78 -11.59 7.11
N CYS A 196 25.95 -12.85 7.54
CA CYS A 196 25.10 -13.96 7.13
C CYS A 196 23.64 -13.84 7.61
N CYS A 197 23.39 -13.12 8.70
CA CYS A 197 22.06 -12.89 9.27
C CYS A 197 21.55 -11.48 9.00
N LEU A 198 22.45 -10.51 8.81
CA LEU A 198 22.15 -9.07 8.69
C LEU A 198 21.17 -8.77 7.56
N ASN A 199 21.45 -9.26 6.34
CA ASN A 199 20.62 -8.98 5.18
C ASN A 199 19.20 -9.57 5.35
N ARG A 200 19.12 -10.81 5.85
CA ARG A 200 17.84 -11.50 6.14
C ARG A 200 17.04 -10.78 7.23
N TYR A 201 17.70 -10.27 8.27
CA TYR A 201 17.06 -9.48 9.32
C TYR A 201 16.47 -8.19 8.77
N TYR A 202 17.26 -7.37 8.07
CA TYR A 202 16.78 -6.09 7.53
C TYR A 202 15.65 -6.26 6.52
N GLN A 203 15.75 -7.24 5.62
CA GLN A 203 14.69 -7.50 4.63
C GLN A 203 13.36 -7.87 5.31
N ARG A 204 13.39 -8.76 6.31
CA ARG A 204 12.18 -9.15 7.05
C ARG A 204 11.66 -8.00 7.93
N LYS A 205 12.55 -7.23 8.56
CA LYS A 205 12.19 -6.06 9.35
C LYS A 205 11.47 -5.02 8.50
N GLU A 206 12.03 -4.66 7.34
CA GLU A 206 11.42 -3.71 6.41
C GLU A 206 10.05 -4.21 5.94
N GLN A 207 9.94 -5.48 5.56
CA GLN A 207 8.64 -6.09 5.19
C GLN A 207 7.61 -5.97 6.31
N MET A 208 7.99 -6.32 7.54
CA MET A 208 7.08 -6.35 8.67
C MET A 208 6.71 -4.94 9.16
N GLU A 209 7.66 -4.01 9.19
CA GLU A 209 7.41 -2.59 9.48
C GLU A 209 6.48 -1.97 8.42
N GLU A 210 6.64 -2.32 7.14
CA GLU A 210 5.74 -1.91 6.07
C GLU A 210 4.32 -2.47 6.26
N GLU A 211 4.19 -3.75 6.63
CA GLU A 211 2.88 -4.36 6.92
C GLU A 211 2.19 -3.74 8.13
N ILE A 212 2.94 -3.46 9.19
CA ILE A 212 2.44 -2.75 10.38
C ILE A 212 2.03 -1.33 10.00
N ARG A 213 2.85 -0.61 9.23
CA ARG A 213 2.54 0.75 8.77
C ARG A 213 1.27 0.76 7.95
N LYS A 214 1.13 -0.14 6.97
CA LYS A 214 -0.10 -0.28 6.17
C LYS A 214 -1.31 -0.56 7.06
N THR A 215 -1.20 -1.47 8.02
CA THR A 215 -2.29 -1.79 8.96
C THR A 215 -2.67 -0.58 9.82
N ASN A 216 -1.68 0.16 10.31
CA ASN A 216 -1.87 1.38 11.08
C ASN A 216 -2.46 2.51 10.23
N GLU A 217 -2.06 2.66 8.96
CA GLU A 217 -2.66 3.61 8.02
C GLU A 217 -4.13 3.28 7.74
N ILE A 218 -4.47 2.00 7.61
CA ILE A 218 -5.85 1.53 7.46
C ILE A 218 -6.65 1.86 8.73
N ALA A 219 -6.08 1.61 9.91
CA ALA A 219 -6.71 1.94 11.19
C ALA A 219 -6.82 3.46 11.41
N ALA A 220 -5.82 4.23 10.97
CA ALA A 220 -5.78 5.69 11.07
C ALA A 220 -6.74 6.35 10.09
N GLN A 221 -6.90 5.82 8.87
CA GLN A 221 -7.94 6.25 7.94
C GLN A 221 -9.35 5.98 8.49
N GLN A 222 -9.52 4.99 9.37
CA GLN A 222 -10.78 4.73 10.07
C GLN A 222 -10.99 5.64 11.29
N THR A 223 -9.93 6.00 12.04
CA THR A 223 -10.01 6.93 13.19
C THR A 223 -9.91 8.41 12.81
N CYS A 224 -9.50 8.73 11.57
CA CYS A 224 -10.01 9.88 10.86
C CYS A 224 -11.51 9.66 10.63
N GLU A 225 -12.27 9.67 11.72
CA GLU A 225 -13.72 9.78 11.70
C GLU A 225 -14.04 10.87 10.71
N GLU A 226 -14.80 10.52 9.67
CA GLU A 226 -15.50 11.48 8.85
C GLU A 226 -16.20 12.44 9.83
N LYS A 227 -15.60 13.62 10.07
CA LYS A 227 -16.00 14.51 11.16
C LYS A 227 -17.33 15.14 10.80
N PHE A 228 -18.40 14.38 10.98
CA PHE A 228 -19.76 14.80 10.67
C PHE A 228 -20.27 15.87 11.64
N GLY A 229 -19.55 16.13 12.73
CA GLY A 229 -19.96 16.99 13.85
C GLY A 229 -20.87 16.25 14.82
N SER A 230 -21.31 16.94 15.89
CA SER A 230 -22.33 16.45 16.82
C SER A 230 -23.72 16.98 16.44
N GLY A 231 -24.76 16.15 16.59
CA GLY A 231 -26.17 16.55 16.38
C GLY A 231 -27.01 15.60 15.50
N LYS A 232 -28.33 15.84 15.45
CA LYS A 232 -29.29 15.00 14.69
C LYS A 232 -29.07 15.06 13.17
N CYS A 233 -28.74 16.24 12.63
CA CYS A 233 -28.42 16.40 11.20
C CYS A 233 -27.11 15.70 10.83
N ALA A 234 -26.12 15.70 11.72
CA ALA A 234 -24.88 14.95 11.52
C ALA A 234 -25.12 13.43 11.49
N LEU A 235 -26.00 12.92 12.36
CA LEU A 235 -26.40 11.51 12.37
C LEU A 235 -27.19 11.12 11.10
N LEU A 236 -28.11 11.97 10.64
CA LEU A 236 -28.83 11.72 9.39
C LEU A 236 -27.87 11.72 8.21
N ARG A 237 -26.97 12.71 8.15
CA ARG A 237 -25.94 12.82 7.11
C ARG A 237 -25.04 11.59 7.06
N ARG A 238 -24.58 11.11 8.22
CA ARG A 238 -23.80 9.87 8.35
C ARG A 238 -24.58 8.64 7.87
N ARG A 239 -25.85 8.49 8.24
CA ARG A 239 -26.69 7.38 7.77
C ARG A 239 -26.87 7.39 6.25
N VAL A 240 -27.10 8.57 5.66
CA VAL A 240 -27.23 8.70 4.20
C VAL A 240 -25.89 8.44 3.50
N TRP A 241 -24.79 8.92 4.07
CA TRP A 241 -23.45 8.65 3.57
C TRP A 241 -23.14 7.15 3.58
N ASP A 242 -23.39 6.46 4.69
CA ASP A 242 -23.19 5.01 4.81
C ASP A 242 -24.09 4.23 3.83
N LEU A 243 -25.32 4.69 3.59
CA LEU A 243 -26.25 4.11 2.61
C LEU A 243 -25.74 4.20 1.17
N VAL A 244 -25.17 5.34 0.79
CA VAL A 244 -24.87 5.69 -0.62
C VAL A 244 -23.41 5.39 -1.01
N GLU A 245 -22.48 5.42 -0.05
CA GLU A 245 -21.05 5.22 -0.27
C GLU A 245 -20.60 3.80 0.13
N LYS A 246 -21.18 3.21 1.17
CA LYS A 246 -20.73 1.94 1.76
C LYS A 246 -21.77 0.83 1.59
N PRO A 247 -21.77 0.08 0.46
CA PRO A 247 -22.79 -0.94 0.18
C PRO A 247 -22.83 -2.07 1.21
N GLN A 248 -21.75 -2.29 1.97
CA GLN A 248 -21.65 -3.37 2.94
C GLN A 248 -22.41 -3.10 4.26
N THR A 249 -22.82 -1.85 4.50
CA THR A 249 -23.35 -1.42 5.81
C THR A 249 -24.78 -1.91 6.09
N SER A 250 -25.62 -2.03 5.06
CA SER A 250 -27.03 -2.39 5.21
C SER A 250 -27.61 -3.03 3.95
N MET A 251 -28.73 -3.76 4.09
CA MET A 251 -29.44 -4.30 2.93
C MET A 251 -29.95 -3.21 1.99
N ALA A 252 -30.39 -2.07 2.55
CA ALA A 252 -30.79 -0.91 1.77
C ALA A 252 -29.61 -0.34 0.95
N ALA A 253 -28.40 -0.29 1.51
CA ALA A 253 -27.20 0.16 0.80
C ALA A 253 -26.83 -0.76 -0.36
N ARG A 254 -26.98 -2.08 -0.16
CA ARG A 254 -26.79 -3.08 -1.24
C ARG A 254 -27.81 -2.89 -2.36
N ILE A 255 -29.08 -2.69 -2.03
CA ILE A 255 -30.15 -2.45 -3.01
C ILE A 255 -29.85 -1.16 -3.79
N PHE A 256 -29.49 -0.08 -3.11
CA PHE A 256 -29.12 1.18 -3.74
C PHE A 256 -27.97 1.00 -4.74
N ALA A 257 -26.91 0.28 -4.34
CA ALA A 257 -25.79 -0.02 -5.24
C ALA A 257 -26.20 -0.84 -6.48
N ILE A 258 -27.07 -1.84 -6.32
CA ILE A 258 -27.61 -2.63 -7.45
C ILE A 258 -28.42 -1.75 -8.40
N VAL A 259 -29.26 -0.87 -7.87
CA VAL A 259 -30.05 0.08 -8.66
C VAL A 259 -29.11 1.01 -9.44
N SER A 260 -28.09 1.59 -8.80
CA SER A 260 -27.08 2.42 -9.47
C SER A 260 -26.38 1.71 -10.62
N ILE A 261 -25.95 0.45 -10.42
CA ILE A 261 -25.33 -0.36 -11.49
C ILE A 261 -26.32 -0.59 -12.63
N THR A 262 -27.58 -0.87 -12.32
CA THR A 262 -28.63 -1.09 -13.34
C THR A 262 -28.82 0.16 -14.21
N PHE A 263 -28.88 1.35 -13.62
CA PHE A 263 -28.97 2.61 -14.37
C PHE A 263 -27.73 2.86 -15.23
N ILE A 264 -26.53 2.50 -14.77
CA ILE A 264 -25.31 2.56 -15.59
C ILE A 264 -25.44 1.67 -16.82
N LEU A 265 -25.84 0.40 -16.64
CA LEU A 265 -26.03 -0.54 -17.75
C LEU A 265 -27.12 -0.06 -18.72
N LEU A 266 -28.26 0.39 -18.24
CA LEU A 266 -29.33 0.96 -19.08
C LEU A 266 -28.86 2.17 -19.88
N SER A 267 -28.04 3.05 -19.28
CA SER A 267 -27.49 4.22 -19.96
C SER A 267 -26.48 3.84 -21.06
N ILE A 268 -25.72 2.77 -20.87
CA ILE A 268 -24.77 2.24 -21.86
C ILE A 268 -25.56 1.58 -23.00
N ILE A 269 -26.56 0.75 -22.69
CA ILE A 269 -27.42 0.14 -23.70
C ILE A 269 -28.13 1.23 -24.52
N GLY A 270 -28.70 2.24 -23.86
CA GLY A 270 -29.32 3.38 -24.53
C GLY A 270 -28.37 4.14 -25.46
N LEU A 271 -27.09 4.28 -25.08
CA LEU A 271 -26.05 4.88 -25.94
C LEU A 271 -25.83 4.05 -27.21
N ASN A 272 -25.68 2.73 -27.06
CA ASN A 272 -25.46 1.83 -28.18
C ASN A 272 -26.68 1.77 -29.11
N LEU A 273 -27.89 1.70 -28.55
CA LEU A 273 -29.12 1.75 -29.35
C LEU A 273 -29.27 3.09 -30.10
N GLY A 274 -28.80 4.20 -29.51
CA GLY A 274 -28.79 5.50 -30.16
C GLY A 274 -27.86 5.59 -31.38
N THR A 275 -26.87 4.71 -31.48
CA THR A 275 -25.97 4.65 -32.65
C THR A 275 -26.51 3.81 -33.80
N LEU A 276 -27.58 3.03 -33.59
CA LEU A 276 -28.16 2.20 -34.63
C LEU A 276 -28.92 3.05 -35.67
N PRO A 277 -28.59 2.96 -36.96
CA PRO A 277 -29.25 3.76 -38.00
C PRO A 277 -30.73 3.41 -38.13
N GLU A 278 -31.13 2.17 -37.84
CA GLU A 278 -32.54 1.72 -37.90
C GLU A 278 -33.41 2.36 -36.81
N LEU A 279 -32.81 2.77 -35.70
CA LEU A 279 -33.51 3.42 -34.58
C LEU A 279 -33.45 4.94 -34.66
N GLN A 280 -32.59 5.49 -35.52
CA GLN A 280 -32.51 6.93 -35.78
C GLN A 280 -33.69 7.35 -36.65
N VAL A 281 -34.34 8.46 -36.26
CA VAL A 281 -35.51 8.95 -37.00
C VAL A 281 -35.01 9.92 -38.06
N ASN A 282 -35.29 9.60 -39.32
CA ASN A 282 -35.08 10.50 -40.44
C ASN A 282 -36.16 11.58 -40.42
N SER A 283 -35.80 12.78 -39.97
CA SER A 283 -36.68 13.93 -40.07
C SER A 283 -36.59 14.48 -41.50
N MET A 284 -37.54 14.12 -42.36
CA MET A 284 -37.77 14.85 -43.62
C MET A 284 -38.35 16.23 -43.25
N PRO A 285 -37.75 17.35 -43.69
CA PRO A 285 -38.40 18.64 -43.54
C PRO A 285 -39.69 18.64 -44.38
N ALA A 286 -40.84 18.67 -43.71
CA ALA A 286 -42.11 18.91 -44.36
C ALA A 286 -42.11 20.34 -44.90
N ASN A 287 -42.28 20.47 -46.22
CA ASN A 287 -42.34 21.71 -47.01
C ASN A 287 -41.00 22.34 -47.37
N HIS A 288 -40.31 21.80 -48.38
CA HIS A 288 -39.76 22.57 -49.51
C HIS A 288 -39.30 21.57 -50.58
N SER A 289 -40.08 21.47 -51.66
CA SER A 289 -39.95 20.46 -52.71
C SER A 289 -38.80 20.68 -53.71
N ASP A 290 -37.92 21.67 -53.53
CA ASP A 290 -37.03 22.11 -54.63
C ASP A 290 -35.56 22.37 -54.25
N LEU A 291 -35.01 21.71 -53.21
CA LEU A 291 -33.57 21.72 -52.94
C LEU A 291 -33.01 20.29 -52.93
N PRO A 292 -31.83 20.05 -53.54
CA PRO A 292 -31.28 18.71 -53.68
C PRO A 292 -30.94 18.16 -52.29
N ASN A 293 -31.48 16.98 -51.97
CA ASN A 293 -31.10 15.90 -51.03
C ASN A 293 -29.97 16.05 -49.96
N GLU A 294 -29.51 17.24 -49.59
CA GLU A 294 -28.21 17.42 -48.93
C GLU A 294 -28.29 17.60 -47.41
N TYR A 295 -29.47 17.55 -46.78
CA TYR A 295 -29.54 17.60 -45.30
C TYR A 295 -30.63 16.69 -44.74
N ILE A 296 -30.43 15.37 -44.83
CA ILE A 296 -31.15 14.41 -43.97
C ILE A 296 -30.70 14.64 -42.53
N HIS A 297 -31.58 15.26 -41.73
CA HIS A 297 -31.34 15.45 -40.31
C HIS A 297 -31.60 14.15 -39.55
N ILE A 298 -30.52 13.41 -39.28
CA ILE A 298 -30.54 12.25 -38.38
C ILE A 298 -30.84 12.77 -36.96
N THR A 299 -32.09 12.62 -36.55
CA THR A 299 -32.57 13.06 -35.25
C THR A 299 -32.62 11.84 -34.33
N ALA A 300 -32.14 11.99 -33.09
CA ALA A 300 -32.16 10.88 -32.15
C ALA A 300 -33.61 10.47 -31.84
N ASN A 301 -33.81 9.18 -31.56
CA ASN A 301 -35.14 8.68 -31.24
C ASN A 301 -35.66 9.35 -29.96
N PRO A 302 -36.86 9.97 -29.96
CA PRO A 302 -37.38 10.67 -28.79
C PRO A 302 -37.52 9.76 -27.56
N ARG A 303 -37.77 8.47 -27.76
CA ARG A 303 -37.84 7.49 -26.64
C ARG A 303 -36.48 7.25 -25.99
N LEU A 304 -35.41 7.23 -26.78
CA LEU A 304 -34.04 7.06 -26.28
C LEU A 304 -33.56 8.33 -25.57
N GLU A 305 -33.99 9.51 -26.02
CA GLU A 305 -33.72 10.76 -25.32
C GLU A 305 -34.40 10.83 -23.94
N VAL A 306 -35.64 10.34 -23.83
CA VAL A 306 -36.34 10.21 -22.53
C VAL A 306 -35.59 9.24 -21.61
N LEU A 307 -35.15 8.09 -22.13
CA LEU A 307 -34.33 7.14 -21.35
C LEU A 307 -33.04 7.80 -20.85
N GLU A 308 -32.37 8.57 -21.70
CA GLU A 308 -31.15 9.28 -21.35
C GLU A 308 -31.40 10.34 -20.27
N LEU A 309 -32.49 11.09 -20.38
CA LEU A 309 -32.91 12.06 -19.38
C LEU A 309 -33.13 11.38 -18.03
N ILE A 310 -33.89 10.28 -17.99
CA ILE A 310 -34.16 9.53 -16.76
C ILE A 310 -32.86 9.03 -16.12
N CYS A 311 -31.95 8.43 -16.90
CA CYS A 311 -30.68 7.95 -16.38
C CYS A 311 -29.78 9.09 -15.88
N THR A 312 -29.75 10.21 -16.59
CA THR A 312 -28.95 11.38 -16.20
C THR A 312 -29.51 12.02 -14.93
N LEU A 313 -30.83 12.14 -14.81
CA LEU A 313 -31.49 12.63 -13.59
C LEU A 313 -31.15 11.74 -12.38
N TRP A 314 -31.16 10.40 -12.56
CA TRP A 314 -30.72 9.49 -11.52
C TRP A 314 -29.26 9.73 -11.12
N PHE A 315 -28.33 9.87 -12.08
CA PHE A 315 -26.93 10.15 -11.78
C PHE A 315 -26.71 11.51 -11.10
N THR A 316 -27.45 12.53 -11.51
CA THR A 316 -27.42 13.86 -10.87
C THR A 316 -27.92 13.77 -9.44
N LEU A 317 -29.02 13.05 -9.19
CA LEU A 317 -29.53 12.81 -7.85
C LEU A 317 -28.51 12.05 -6.99
N GLU A 318 -27.90 11.01 -7.54
CA GLU A 318 -26.85 10.25 -6.87
C GLU A 318 -25.67 11.14 -6.45
N TYR A 319 -25.17 11.97 -7.38
CA TYR A 319 -24.06 12.89 -7.13
C TYR A 319 -24.45 13.98 -6.12
N ALA A 320 -25.66 14.55 -6.23
CA ALA A 320 -26.16 15.56 -5.31
C ALA A 320 -26.33 15.02 -3.89
N VAL A 321 -26.90 13.82 -3.73
CA VAL A 321 -27.06 13.16 -2.43
C VAL A 321 -25.69 12.87 -1.82
N ARG A 322 -24.70 12.40 -2.59
CA ARG A 322 -23.33 12.20 -2.08
C ARG A 322 -22.66 13.50 -1.69
N LEU A 323 -22.75 14.53 -2.51
CA LEU A 323 -22.16 15.84 -2.21
C LEU A 323 -22.77 16.46 -0.94
N TRP A 324 -24.10 16.33 -0.77
CA TRP A 324 -24.80 16.76 0.43
C TRP A 324 -24.42 15.92 1.65
N ALA A 325 -24.33 14.60 1.46
CA ALA A 325 -24.01 13.65 2.52
C ALA A 325 -22.54 13.68 2.92
N SER A 326 -21.64 14.24 2.11
CA SER A 326 -20.20 14.25 2.37
C SER A 326 -19.82 15.07 3.63
N PRO A 327 -18.78 14.65 4.37
CA PRO A 327 -18.28 15.41 5.52
C PRO A 327 -17.63 16.73 5.06
N ASP A 328 -16.73 16.65 4.08
CA ASP A 328 -15.96 17.77 3.52
C ASP A 328 -16.16 17.89 2.00
N LYS A 329 -16.88 18.92 1.57
CA LYS A 329 -17.26 19.11 0.15
C LYS A 329 -16.06 19.36 -0.77
N CYS A 330 -15.05 20.10 -0.30
CA CYS A 330 -13.86 20.39 -1.10
C CYS A 330 -12.99 19.14 -1.33
N ILE A 331 -12.88 18.27 -0.34
CA ILE A 331 -12.17 17.00 -0.46
C ILE A 331 -12.98 16.07 -1.36
N PHE A 332 -14.30 16.05 -1.19
CA PHE A 332 -15.22 15.29 -2.03
C PHE A 332 -15.05 15.64 -3.52
N CYS A 333 -15.12 16.92 -3.90
CA CYS A 333 -15.01 17.34 -5.29
C CYS A 333 -13.62 17.09 -5.91
N LYS A 334 -12.56 16.98 -5.10
CA LYS A 334 -11.20 16.68 -5.58
C LYS A 334 -10.92 15.18 -5.73
N SER A 335 -11.79 14.31 -5.21
CA SER A 335 -11.64 12.86 -5.34
C SER A 335 -11.86 12.39 -6.78
N ILE A 336 -10.96 11.56 -7.30
CA ILE A 336 -11.01 11.06 -8.69
C ILE A 336 -12.33 10.32 -8.98
N ILE A 337 -12.84 9.52 -8.03
CA ILE A 337 -14.07 8.75 -8.22
C ILE A 337 -15.29 9.70 -8.31
N ASN A 338 -15.31 10.77 -7.53
CA ASN A 338 -16.37 11.76 -7.58
C ASN A 338 -16.26 12.66 -8.83
N LEU A 339 -15.04 12.91 -9.31
CA LEU A 339 -14.83 13.59 -10.59
C LEU A 339 -15.39 12.76 -11.75
N ILE A 340 -15.24 11.44 -11.73
CA ILE A 340 -15.85 10.53 -12.73
C ILE A 340 -17.38 10.61 -12.69
N ASP A 341 -17.98 10.67 -11.49
CA ASP A 341 -19.43 10.85 -11.37
C ASP A 341 -19.90 12.20 -11.96
N LEU A 342 -19.11 13.26 -11.78
CA LEU A 342 -19.37 14.57 -12.37
C LEU A 342 -19.22 14.56 -13.90
N THR A 343 -18.15 13.97 -14.43
CA THR A 343 -17.93 13.88 -15.89
C THR A 343 -18.97 13.01 -16.59
N ALA A 344 -19.61 12.08 -15.87
CA ALA A 344 -20.70 11.27 -16.41
C ALA A 344 -22.01 12.07 -16.66
N ILE A 345 -22.25 13.15 -15.91
CA ILE A 345 -23.46 13.99 -16.05
C ILE A 345 -23.25 15.25 -16.90
N LEU A 346 -22.04 15.80 -16.90
CA LEU A 346 -21.71 17.06 -17.58
C LEU A 346 -22.07 17.10 -19.08
N PRO A 347 -21.83 16.05 -19.90
CA PRO A 347 -22.10 16.10 -21.33
C PRO A 347 -23.57 16.40 -21.67
N PHE A 348 -24.52 15.93 -20.86
CA PHE A 348 -25.94 16.21 -21.04
C PHE A 348 -26.25 17.69 -20.78
N TYR A 349 -25.82 18.21 -19.63
CA TYR A 349 -26.07 19.60 -19.25
C TYR A 349 -25.36 20.60 -20.17
N PHE A 350 -24.11 20.32 -20.57
CA PHE A 350 -23.41 21.16 -21.53
C PHE A 350 -24.09 21.16 -22.89
N SER A 351 -24.57 20.01 -23.38
CA SER A 351 -25.32 19.94 -24.63
C SER A 351 -26.57 20.82 -24.58
N LYS A 352 -27.35 20.77 -23.49
CA LYS A 352 -28.59 21.55 -23.34
C LYS A 352 -28.34 23.04 -23.09
N LEU A 353 -27.32 23.36 -22.29
CA LEU A 353 -26.91 24.74 -22.05
C LEU A 353 -26.44 25.39 -23.36
N PHE A 354 -25.65 24.68 -24.15
CA PHE A 354 -25.12 25.19 -25.41
C PHE A 354 -26.19 25.34 -26.48
N GLU A 355 -27.17 24.43 -26.51
CA GLU A 355 -28.38 24.55 -27.35
C GLU A 355 -29.18 25.82 -27.02
N LEU A 356 -29.33 26.15 -25.74
CA LEU A 356 -30.02 27.37 -25.27
C LEU A 356 -29.22 28.65 -25.52
N TRP A 357 -27.89 28.62 -25.31
CA TRP A 357 -27.03 29.80 -25.45
C TRP A 357 -26.87 30.27 -26.90
N LEU A 358 -26.94 29.34 -27.85
CA LEU A 358 -26.61 29.60 -29.26
C LEU A 358 -27.84 29.91 -30.14
N GLU A 359 -29.03 29.99 -29.56
CA GLU A 359 -30.27 30.37 -30.24
C GLU A 359 -30.26 31.81 -30.82
N SER A 360 -29.16 32.56 -30.61
CA SER A 360 -29.02 33.98 -30.96
C SER A 360 -28.09 34.31 -32.15
N THR A 361 -27.43 33.35 -32.82
CA THR A 361 -26.57 33.63 -34.00
C THR A 361 -26.69 32.59 -35.11
N VAL A 362 -27.21 32.98 -36.27
CA VAL A 362 -27.54 32.08 -37.40
C VAL A 362 -26.33 31.50 -38.16
N ASP A 363 -25.17 32.18 -38.19
CA ASP A 363 -23.96 31.67 -38.87
C ASP A 363 -23.10 30.74 -37.98
N SER A 364 -23.36 30.69 -36.68
CA SER A 364 -22.60 29.84 -35.72
C SER A 364 -23.15 28.41 -35.63
N LEU A 365 -24.28 28.11 -36.29
CA LEU A 365 -25.02 26.85 -36.18
C LEU A 365 -24.21 25.61 -36.65
N VAL A 366 -23.35 25.74 -37.67
CA VAL A 366 -22.53 24.61 -38.16
C VAL A 366 -21.38 24.28 -37.20
N ALA A 367 -20.69 25.31 -36.70
CA ALA A 367 -19.62 25.13 -35.71
C ALA A 367 -20.19 24.61 -34.38
N ALA A 368 -21.33 25.17 -33.97
CA ALA A 368 -22.05 24.72 -32.80
C ALA A 368 -22.55 23.28 -32.91
N ARG A 369 -23.01 22.85 -34.09
CA ARG A 369 -23.43 21.45 -34.33
C ARG A 369 -22.27 20.48 -34.13
N LYS A 370 -21.06 20.81 -34.59
CA LYS A 370 -19.85 20.00 -34.35
C LYS A 370 -19.49 19.92 -32.85
N VAL A 371 -19.68 21.01 -32.12
CA VAL A 371 -19.46 21.07 -30.66
C VAL A 371 -20.48 20.21 -29.90
N VAL A 372 -21.77 20.29 -30.24
CA VAL A 372 -22.84 19.44 -29.66
C VAL A 372 -22.57 17.96 -29.94
N GLN A 373 -22.13 17.62 -31.16
CA GLN A 373 -21.75 16.25 -31.52
C GLN A 373 -20.56 15.75 -30.68
N THR A 374 -19.60 16.62 -30.36
CA THR A 374 -18.47 16.27 -29.49
C THR A 374 -18.94 15.94 -28.07
N PHE A 375 -19.84 16.73 -27.49
CA PHE A 375 -20.43 16.42 -26.17
C PHE A 375 -21.23 15.11 -26.18
N ARG A 376 -21.87 14.76 -27.30
CA ARG A 376 -22.58 13.47 -27.42
C ARG A 376 -21.63 12.28 -27.28
N ILE A 377 -20.43 12.36 -27.85
CA ILE A 377 -19.41 11.30 -27.73
C ILE A 377 -18.90 11.20 -26.29
N LEU A 378 -18.70 12.34 -25.60
CA LEU A 378 -18.26 12.37 -24.21
C LEU A 378 -19.20 11.62 -23.24
N ARG A 379 -20.46 11.37 -23.62
CA ARG A 379 -21.39 10.54 -22.84
C ARG A 379 -20.85 9.12 -22.63
N ILE A 380 -19.94 8.61 -23.46
CA ILE A 380 -19.30 7.31 -23.25
C ILE A 380 -18.51 7.26 -21.93
N LEU A 381 -18.03 8.42 -21.43
CA LEU A 381 -17.27 8.52 -20.18
C LEU A 381 -18.07 8.00 -18.97
N ARG A 382 -19.41 7.98 -19.02
CA ARG A 382 -20.23 7.40 -17.95
C ARG A 382 -19.96 5.91 -17.72
N VAL A 383 -19.36 5.20 -18.67
CA VAL A 383 -18.91 3.81 -18.48
C VAL A 383 -17.91 3.71 -17.32
N PHE A 384 -17.07 4.73 -17.12
CA PHE A 384 -16.10 4.77 -16.03
C PHE A 384 -16.76 4.86 -14.66
N LYS A 385 -18.05 5.22 -14.57
CA LYS A 385 -18.80 5.16 -13.31
C LYS A 385 -18.84 3.74 -12.73
N LEU A 386 -18.70 2.70 -13.55
CA LEU A 386 -18.51 1.31 -13.10
C LEU A 386 -17.28 1.14 -12.20
N ALA A 387 -16.28 2.02 -12.29
CA ALA A 387 -15.11 1.99 -11.42
C ALA A 387 -15.49 2.09 -9.94
N ARG A 388 -16.51 2.89 -9.58
CA ARG A 388 -17.01 2.96 -8.19
C ARG A 388 -17.45 1.60 -7.65
N HIS A 389 -17.99 0.75 -8.52
CA HIS A 389 -18.53 -0.56 -8.15
C HIS A 389 -17.55 -1.72 -8.40
N SER A 390 -16.38 -1.44 -9.01
CA SER A 390 -15.36 -2.45 -9.31
C SER A 390 -14.07 -2.15 -8.56
N GLN A 391 -13.80 -2.95 -7.52
CA GLN A 391 -12.53 -2.92 -6.80
C GLN A 391 -11.34 -3.17 -7.76
N GLY A 392 -11.52 -4.04 -8.76
CA GLY A 392 -10.50 -4.32 -9.77
C GLY A 392 -10.15 -3.08 -10.60
N LEU A 393 -11.15 -2.29 -11.00
CA LEU A 393 -10.92 -1.08 -11.80
C LEU A 393 -10.32 0.07 -10.96
N GLN A 394 -10.71 0.18 -9.69
CA GLN A 394 -10.06 1.10 -8.73
C GLN A 394 -8.60 0.70 -8.50
N ALA A 395 -8.35 -0.60 -8.34
CA ALA A 395 -7.00 -1.15 -8.20
C ALA A 395 -6.14 -0.87 -9.43
N LEU A 396 -6.69 -1.08 -10.62
CA LEU A 396 -6.01 -0.77 -11.87
C LEU A 396 -5.67 0.72 -11.98
N GLY A 397 -6.65 1.60 -11.72
CA GLY A 397 -6.45 3.05 -11.79
C GLY A 397 -5.41 3.56 -10.79
N TYR A 398 -5.45 3.09 -9.55
CA TYR A 398 -4.46 3.45 -8.54
C TYR A 398 -3.06 2.94 -8.90
N THR A 399 -2.97 1.69 -9.38
CA THR A 399 -1.72 1.08 -9.83
C THR A 399 -1.10 1.91 -10.97
N MET A 400 -1.89 2.27 -11.98
CA MET A 400 -1.43 3.13 -13.07
C MET A 400 -0.96 4.50 -12.58
N ALA A 401 -1.70 5.13 -11.66
CA ALA A 401 -1.32 6.41 -11.08
C ALA A 401 -0.02 6.33 -10.27
N LYS A 402 0.25 5.21 -9.59
CA LYS A 402 1.47 5.02 -8.82
C LYS A 402 2.67 4.66 -9.69
N SER A 403 2.46 3.82 -10.70
CA SER A 403 3.50 3.33 -11.62
C SER A 403 3.66 4.22 -12.86
N TYR A 404 3.11 5.45 -12.86
CA TYR A 404 3.12 6.32 -14.05
C TYR A 404 4.53 6.66 -14.56
N LYS A 405 5.54 6.72 -13.67
CA LYS A 405 6.94 6.97 -14.06
C LYS A 405 7.52 5.78 -14.82
N GLU A 406 7.29 4.57 -14.31
CA GLU A 406 7.74 3.31 -14.92
C GLU A 406 7.02 3.09 -16.26
N LEU A 407 5.71 3.26 -16.27
CA LEU A 407 4.89 3.16 -17.48
C LEU A 407 5.26 4.23 -18.51
N GLY A 408 5.51 5.46 -18.07
CA GLY A 408 5.89 6.58 -18.92
C GLY A 408 7.23 6.35 -19.63
N LEU A 409 8.25 5.87 -18.90
CA LEU A 409 9.54 5.50 -19.48
C LEU A 409 9.37 4.42 -20.58
N LEU A 410 8.49 3.46 -20.33
CA LEU A 410 8.25 2.35 -21.23
C LEU A 410 7.45 2.75 -22.47
N MET A 411 6.46 3.62 -22.30
CA MET A 411 5.76 4.23 -23.43
C MET A 411 6.70 5.10 -24.28
N MET A 412 7.66 5.81 -23.67
CA MET A 412 8.70 6.51 -24.44
C MET A 412 9.57 5.56 -25.24
N LEU A 413 9.93 4.39 -24.70
CA LEU A 413 10.67 3.35 -25.42
C LEU A 413 9.86 2.81 -26.61
N VAL A 414 8.56 2.51 -26.41
CA VAL A 414 7.66 2.06 -27.50
C VAL A 414 7.59 3.13 -28.59
N MET A 415 7.39 4.40 -28.24
CA MET A 415 7.31 5.50 -29.21
C MET A 415 8.62 5.68 -30.00
N LEU A 416 9.77 5.54 -29.34
CA LEU A 416 11.08 5.58 -30.00
C LEU A 416 11.21 4.46 -31.04
N VAL A 417 10.80 3.24 -30.68
CA VAL A 417 10.87 2.07 -31.56
C VAL A 417 9.89 2.22 -32.75
N VAL A 418 8.67 2.71 -32.50
CA VAL A 418 7.70 3.05 -33.55
C VAL A 418 8.30 4.06 -34.53
N LEU A 419 8.92 5.13 -34.02
CA LEU A 419 9.54 6.16 -34.86
C LEU A 419 10.70 5.58 -35.70
N LEU A 420 11.54 4.75 -35.09
CA LEU A 420 12.69 4.12 -35.76
C LEU A 420 12.24 3.19 -36.90
N PHE A 421 11.36 2.23 -36.62
CA PHE A 421 10.91 1.28 -37.64
C PHE A 421 10.03 1.93 -38.71
N SER A 422 9.26 2.96 -38.35
CA SER A 422 8.48 3.72 -39.34
C SER A 422 9.39 4.49 -40.29
N SER A 423 10.46 5.08 -39.78
CA SER A 423 11.45 5.78 -40.61
C SER A 423 12.19 4.81 -41.53
N LEU A 424 12.64 3.66 -41.00
CA LEU A 424 13.31 2.63 -41.80
C LEU A 424 12.40 2.05 -42.88
N ALA A 425 11.16 1.71 -42.56
CA ALA A 425 10.20 1.18 -43.51
C ALA A 425 9.82 2.21 -44.57
N TYR A 426 9.62 3.48 -44.19
CA TYR A 426 9.40 4.57 -45.14
C TYR A 426 10.55 4.69 -46.13
N PHE A 427 11.80 4.73 -45.66
CA PHE A 427 12.95 4.84 -46.57
C PHE A 427 13.20 3.59 -47.41
N ALA A 428 12.80 2.41 -46.93
CA ALA A 428 12.87 1.17 -47.69
C ALA A 428 11.80 1.08 -48.80
N GLU A 429 10.62 1.67 -48.57
CA GLU A 429 9.45 1.52 -49.44
C GLU A 429 9.09 2.79 -50.23
N LYS A 430 9.75 3.94 -49.98
CA LYS A 430 9.41 5.22 -50.61
C LYS A 430 9.45 5.19 -52.15
N ASP A 431 10.31 4.34 -52.72
CA ASP A 431 10.56 4.28 -54.16
C ASP A 431 9.66 3.22 -54.84
N GLU A 432 9.33 2.12 -54.15
CA GLU A 432 8.52 1.00 -54.68
C GLU A 432 7.04 1.05 -54.29
N ASN A 433 6.69 1.61 -53.13
CA ASN A 433 5.36 1.51 -52.53
C ASN A 433 4.92 2.80 -51.81
N ARG A 434 5.11 3.94 -52.50
CA ARG A 434 4.83 5.29 -51.97
C ARG A 434 3.38 5.53 -51.56
N GLU A 435 2.43 4.84 -52.21
CA GLU A 435 1.00 4.97 -51.90
C GLU A 435 0.68 4.49 -50.47
N MET A 436 1.29 3.38 -50.06
CA MET A 436 1.13 2.81 -48.72
C MET A 436 2.04 3.48 -47.68
N PHE A 437 3.24 3.89 -48.09
CA PHE A 437 4.24 4.55 -47.24
C PHE A 437 4.40 6.03 -47.62
N SER A 438 3.33 6.80 -47.47
CA SER A 438 3.26 8.20 -47.95
C SER A 438 4.11 9.18 -47.14
N SER A 439 4.19 8.97 -45.82
CA SER A 439 4.98 9.79 -44.89
C SER A 439 5.39 8.98 -43.66
N ILE A 440 6.41 9.45 -42.93
CA ILE A 440 6.85 8.80 -41.68
C ILE A 440 5.70 8.73 -40.67
N PRO A 441 4.92 9.80 -40.39
CA PRO A 441 3.77 9.71 -39.48
C PRO A 441 2.67 8.77 -39.97
N ALA A 442 2.39 8.70 -41.28
CA ALA A 442 1.44 7.72 -41.80
C ALA A 442 1.93 6.27 -41.58
N THR A 443 3.24 6.06 -41.64
CA THR A 443 3.88 4.76 -41.39
C THR A 443 3.83 4.36 -39.91
N PHE A 444 3.57 5.29 -38.97
CA PHE A 444 3.36 4.95 -37.55
C PHE A 444 2.23 3.95 -37.37
N TRP A 445 1.16 4.07 -38.16
CA TRP A 445 0.05 3.11 -38.13
C TRP A 445 0.54 1.69 -38.41
N TRP A 446 1.31 1.49 -39.49
CA TRP A 446 1.91 0.21 -39.84
C TRP A 446 2.84 -0.33 -38.76
N ALA A 447 3.71 0.52 -38.19
CA ALA A 447 4.64 0.08 -37.14
C ALA A 447 3.89 -0.31 -35.86
N ILE A 448 2.88 0.44 -35.44
CA ILE A 448 2.08 0.14 -34.25
C ILE A 448 1.35 -1.19 -34.40
N ILE A 449 0.63 -1.42 -35.52
CA ILE A 449 -0.11 -2.67 -35.72
C ILE A 449 0.81 -3.88 -35.92
N THR A 450 2.01 -3.68 -36.47
CA THR A 450 3.01 -4.74 -36.64
C THR A 450 3.67 -5.10 -35.31
N MET A 451 4.08 -4.11 -34.52
CA MET A 451 4.69 -4.32 -33.20
C MET A 451 3.72 -4.95 -32.21
N THR A 452 2.45 -4.53 -32.23
CA THR A 452 1.37 -5.10 -31.40
C THR A 452 0.86 -6.44 -31.90
N THR A 453 1.44 -6.98 -32.98
CA THR A 453 1.06 -8.26 -33.60
C THR A 453 -0.39 -8.34 -34.11
N VAL A 454 -1.04 -7.18 -34.32
CA VAL A 454 -2.41 -7.11 -34.87
C VAL A 454 -2.41 -7.38 -36.38
N GLY A 455 -1.58 -6.65 -37.13
CA GLY A 455 -1.34 -6.90 -38.55
C GLY A 455 -2.59 -6.96 -39.45
N TYR A 456 -3.37 -5.87 -39.52
CA TYR A 456 -4.57 -5.82 -40.39
C TYR A 456 -4.30 -6.11 -41.87
N GLY A 457 -3.07 -5.85 -42.35
CA GLY A 457 -2.65 -6.10 -43.73
C GLY A 457 -3.02 -5.00 -44.73
N ASP A 458 -3.53 -3.87 -44.24
CA ASP A 458 -3.88 -2.68 -45.03
C ASP A 458 -2.65 -1.91 -45.54
N ILE A 459 -1.55 -1.94 -44.78
CA ILE A 459 -0.23 -1.45 -45.20
C ILE A 459 0.77 -2.62 -45.11
N THR A 460 1.48 -2.93 -46.19
CA THR A 460 2.48 -4.00 -46.21
C THR A 460 3.69 -3.62 -47.07
N PRO A 461 4.93 -3.94 -46.63
CA PRO A 461 6.11 -3.71 -47.43
C PRO A 461 6.18 -4.69 -48.61
N LYS A 462 6.49 -4.17 -49.80
CA LYS A 462 6.65 -4.97 -51.02
C LYS A 462 8.11 -5.34 -51.26
N SER A 463 9.03 -4.43 -50.96
CA SER A 463 10.46 -4.61 -51.20
C SER A 463 11.03 -5.70 -50.29
N ALA A 464 12.10 -6.36 -50.75
CA ALA A 464 12.79 -7.37 -49.94
C ALA A 464 13.38 -6.76 -48.65
N PHE A 465 13.89 -5.53 -48.74
CA PHE A 465 14.47 -4.81 -47.60
C PHE A 465 13.39 -4.37 -46.60
N GLY A 466 12.25 -3.88 -47.06
CA GLY A 466 11.10 -3.55 -46.23
C GLY A 466 10.52 -4.77 -45.52
N LYS A 467 10.49 -5.95 -46.18
CA LYS A 467 10.09 -7.22 -45.53
C LYS A 467 11.08 -7.67 -44.45
N PHE A 468 12.38 -7.49 -44.66
CA PHE A 468 13.39 -7.73 -43.63
C PHE A 468 13.20 -6.79 -42.43
N ILE A 469 13.00 -5.49 -42.67
CA ILE A 469 12.70 -4.50 -41.62
C ILE A 469 11.41 -4.84 -40.88
N GLY A 470 10.35 -5.24 -41.60
CA GLY A 470 9.08 -5.66 -41.00
C GLY A 470 9.23 -6.89 -40.11
N SER A 471 10.06 -7.86 -40.53
CA SER A 471 10.37 -9.04 -39.72
C SER A 471 11.10 -8.67 -38.42
N LEU A 472 12.08 -7.78 -38.50
CA LEU A 472 12.80 -7.26 -37.33
C LEU A 472 11.89 -6.42 -36.42
N CYS A 473 10.99 -5.63 -37.01
CA CYS A 473 9.99 -4.83 -36.30
C CYS A 473 9.05 -5.71 -35.48
N CYS A 474 8.57 -6.81 -36.04
CA CYS A 474 7.71 -7.76 -35.33
C CYS A 474 8.42 -8.39 -34.11
N ILE A 475 9.64 -8.91 -34.30
CA ILE A 475 10.42 -9.52 -33.21
C ILE A 475 10.73 -8.49 -32.11
N CYS A 476 11.19 -7.30 -32.50
CA CYS A 476 11.49 -6.23 -31.55
C CYS A 476 10.23 -5.74 -30.82
N GLY A 477 9.11 -5.60 -31.52
CA GLY A 477 7.82 -5.19 -30.96
C GLY A 477 7.32 -6.11 -29.86
N VAL A 478 7.36 -7.43 -30.08
CA VAL A 478 6.97 -8.43 -29.08
C VAL A 478 7.86 -8.33 -27.84
N LEU A 479 9.17 -8.18 -28.00
CA LEU A 479 10.10 -8.05 -26.88
C LEU A 479 9.83 -6.76 -26.08
N VAL A 480 9.67 -5.63 -26.76
CA VAL A 480 9.49 -4.31 -26.11
C VAL A 480 8.13 -4.22 -25.41
N ILE A 481 7.05 -4.68 -26.04
CA ILE A 481 5.69 -4.69 -25.45
C ILE A 481 5.57 -5.74 -24.34
N GLY A 482 6.42 -6.78 -24.35
CA GLY A 482 6.48 -7.76 -23.27
C GLY A 482 7.03 -7.21 -21.94
N LEU A 483 7.88 -6.18 -21.97
CA LEU A 483 8.49 -5.59 -20.76
C LEU A 483 7.50 -4.87 -19.81
N PRO A 484 6.52 -4.07 -20.27
CA PRO A 484 5.61 -3.36 -19.35
C PRO A 484 4.65 -4.28 -18.62
N ILE A 485 4.24 -5.36 -19.26
CA ILE A 485 3.15 -6.21 -18.77
C ILE A 485 3.49 -6.79 -17.38
N PRO A 486 4.66 -7.41 -17.13
CA PRO A 486 5.02 -7.91 -15.81
C PRO A 486 5.09 -6.82 -14.74
N ILE A 487 5.58 -5.62 -15.10
CA ILE A 487 5.68 -4.49 -14.16
C ILE A 487 4.28 -4.06 -13.72
N ILE A 488 3.37 -3.89 -14.68
CA ILE A 488 1.98 -3.53 -14.41
C ILE A 488 1.28 -4.63 -13.61
N VAL A 489 1.46 -5.90 -14.00
CA VAL A 489 0.82 -7.06 -13.36
C VAL A 489 1.31 -7.23 -11.92
N ASN A 490 2.61 -7.11 -11.66
CA ASN A 490 3.15 -7.24 -10.30
C ASN A 490 2.66 -6.10 -9.39
N ASN A 491 2.68 -4.86 -9.90
CA ASN A 491 2.17 -3.71 -9.15
C ASN A 491 0.65 -3.82 -8.91
N PHE A 492 -0.11 -4.29 -9.91
CA PHE A 492 -1.55 -4.52 -9.79
C PHE A 492 -1.85 -5.62 -8.77
N ALA A 493 -1.15 -6.75 -8.84
CA ALA A 493 -1.33 -7.87 -7.92
C ALA A 493 -1.04 -7.44 -6.48
N ALA A 494 0.06 -6.71 -6.25
CA ALA A 494 0.41 -6.17 -4.94
C ALA A 494 -0.70 -5.26 -4.38
N PHE A 495 -1.23 -4.33 -5.19
CA PHE A 495 -2.29 -3.44 -4.76
C PHE A 495 -3.64 -4.13 -4.59
N TYR A 496 -3.99 -5.04 -5.49
CA TYR A 496 -5.21 -5.84 -5.41
C TYR A 496 -5.24 -6.66 -4.12
N HIS A 497 -4.13 -7.32 -3.78
CA HIS A 497 -4.00 -8.05 -2.51
C HIS A 497 -4.06 -7.12 -1.29
N ASP A 498 -3.50 -5.92 -1.36
CA ASP A 498 -3.61 -4.92 -0.29
C ASP A 498 -5.08 -4.50 -0.07
N GLN A 499 -5.83 -4.26 -1.14
CA GLN A 499 -7.27 -3.95 -1.07
C GLN A 499 -8.10 -5.10 -0.49
N LEU A 500 -7.85 -6.34 -0.92
CA LEU A 500 -8.51 -7.52 -0.34
C LEU A 500 -8.17 -7.69 1.15
N ARG A 501 -6.92 -7.39 1.54
CA ARG A 501 -6.48 -7.44 2.94
C ARG A 501 -7.21 -6.38 3.78
N ARG A 502 -7.31 -5.15 3.28
CA ARG A 502 -8.08 -4.06 3.89
C ARG A 502 -9.51 -4.47 4.19
N GLU A 503 -10.20 -5.05 3.20
CA GLU A 503 -11.58 -5.50 3.37
C GLU A 503 -11.72 -6.62 4.41
N LYS A 504 -10.78 -7.58 4.42
CA LYS A 504 -10.78 -8.67 5.42
C LYS A 504 -10.54 -8.16 6.85
N VAL A 505 -9.62 -7.22 7.02
CA VAL A 505 -9.33 -6.59 8.33
C VAL A 505 -10.54 -5.81 8.84
N LEU A 506 -11.20 -5.05 7.97
CA LEU A 506 -12.44 -4.34 8.27
C LEU A 506 -13.54 -5.28 8.78
N LYS A 507 -13.83 -6.36 8.04
CA LYS A 507 -14.84 -7.34 8.44
C LYS A 507 -14.54 -8.01 9.79
N ARG A 508 -13.26 -8.31 10.05
CA ARG A 508 -12.83 -8.90 11.34
C ARG A 508 -13.01 -7.91 12.50
N ARG A 509 -12.69 -6.64 12.29
CA ARG A 509 -12.85 -5.59 13.29
C ARG A 509 -14.32 -5.33 13.62
N GLU A 510 -15.19 -5.24 12.60
CA GLU A 510 -16.64 -5.12 12.80
C GLU A 510 -17.22 -6.32 13.58
N ALA A 511 -16.72 -7.54 13.31
CA ALA A 511 -17.09 -8.72 14.09
C ALA A 511 -16.59 -8.66 15.55
N ALA A 512 -15.40 -8.10 15.80
CA ALA A 512 -14.85 -7.91 17.14
C ALA A 512 -15.59 -6.81 17.94
N GLU A 513 -15.95 -5.70 17.29
CA GLU A 513 -16.72 -4.61 17.91
C GLU A 513 -18.16 -5.05 18.21
N SER A 514 -18.80 -5.78 17.29
CA SER A 514 -20.15 -6.32 17.51
C SER A 514 -20.21 -7.39 18.62
N SER A 515 -19.14 -8.18 18.80
CA SER A 515 -19.05 -9.14 19.92
C SER A 515 -18.77 -8.45 21.25
N THR A 516 -17.96 -7.39 21.27
CA THR A 516 -17.68 -6.58 22.47
C THR A 516 -18.94 -5.85 22.95
N CYS A 517 -19.74 -5.28 22.04
CA CYS A 517 -21.01 -4.61 22.36
C CYS A 517 -22.14 -5.56 22.78
N ARG A 518 -22.04 -6.87 22.50
CA ARG A 518 -23.06 -7.87 22.87
C ARG A 518 -22.89 -8.40 24.30
N ASN A 519 -21.72 -8.20 24.92
CA ASN A 519 -21.42 -8.59 26.31
C ASN A 519 -21.00 -7.39 27.19
N PRO A 520 -21.88 -6.42 27.50
CA PRO A 520 -21.60 -5.43 28.55
C PRO A 520 -21.80 -5.98 29.98
N SER A 521 -22.20 -7.25 30.14
CA SER A 521 -22.55 -7.83 31.43
C SER A 521 -21.66 -9.03 31.76
N LYS A 522 -20.55 -8.77 32.47
CA LYS A 522 -19.84 -9.64 33.44
C LYS A 522 -18.34 -9.31 33.49
N THR A 523 -18.00 -8.07 33.81
CA THR A 523 -16.71 -7.76 34.45
C THR A 523 -17.02 -7.38 35.89
N ASN A 524 -17.15 -8.40 36.75
CA ASN A 524 -17.18 -8.19 38.20
C ASN A 524 -15.77 -7.73 38.62
N ILE A 525 -15.55 -6.41 38.62
CA ILE A 525 -14.50 -5.82 39.44
C ILE A 525 -14.97 -6.01 40.88
N ARG A 526 -14.47 -7.06 41.52
CA ARG A 526 -14.70 -7.33 42.94
C ARG A 526 -13.86 -6.31 43.72
N THR A 527 -14.43 -5.14 44.00
CA THR A 527 -13.88 -4.20 44.97
C THR A 527 -14.06 -4.79 46.37
N SER A 528 -13.02 -5.44 46.86
CA SER A 528 -12.95 -5.90 48.25
C SER A 528 -12.66 -4.71 49.16
N LYS A 529 -13.72 -4.02 49.61
CA LYS A 529 -13.68 -3.19 50.82
C LYS A 529 -13.87 -4.13 52.00
N VAL A 530 -12.86 -4.27 52.87
CA VAL A 530 -13.07 -4.84 54.22
C VAL A 530 -12.22 -4.09 55.24
N ASN A 531 -12.90 -3.69 56.30
CA ASN A 531 -12.47 -2.89 57.45
C ASN A 531 -11.47 -3.62 58.36
N SER A 532 -10.69 -2.84 59.11
CA SER A 532 -10.02 -3.25 60.34
C SER A 532 -11.04 -3.67 61.43
N PRO A 533 -10.67 -4.65 62.28
CA PRO A 533 -10.48 -4.31 63.69
C PRO A 533 -9.32 -5.04 64.39
N THR A 534 -9.01 -4.53 65.57
CA THR A 534 -7.94 -4.80 66.55
C THR A 534 -7.98 -6.15 67.29
N SER A 535 -6.77 -6.56 67.72
CA SER A 535 -6.36 -7.28 68.96
C SER A 535 -6.81 -8.72 69.25
N ASN A 536 -5.86 -9.69 69.24
CA ASN A 536 -5.20 -10.29 70.42
C ASN A 536 -4.46 -11.62 70.09
N LEU A 537 -3.44 -11.90 70.92
CA LEU A 537 -2.42 -12.96 70.86
C LEU A 537 -2.94 -14.42 70.81
N THR A 538 -2.25 -15.31 70.09
CA THR A 538 -1.43 -16.45 70.64
C THR A 538 -1.02 -17.47 69.56
N GLU A 539 0.26 -17.83 69.62
CA GLU A 539 0.97 -19.07 69.22
C GLU A 539 0.47 -20.09 68.17
N SER A 540 1.48 -20.52 67.39
CA SER A 540 1.81 -21.89 66.97
C SER A 540 1.48 -22.35 65.52
N SER A 541 2.59 -22.53 64.79
CA SER A 541 2.95 -23.68 63.92
C SER A 541 2.12 -24.06 62.68
N GLU A 542 2.92 -24.42 61.65
CA GLU A 542 2.60 -25.15 60.41
C GLU A 542 2.17 -24.34 59.17
N SER A 543 3.18 -23.98 58.37
CA SER A 543 3.03 -23.58 56.96
C SER A 543 2.62 -24.80 56.12
N ARG A 544 1.34 -24.82 55.73
CA ARG A 544 0.78 -25.74 54.74
C ARG A 544 0.75 -25.02 53.39
N TYR A 545 1.56 -25.50 52.45
CA TYR A 545 1.54 -25.09 51.04
C TYR A 545 0.12 -25.11 50.46
N VAL A 546 -0.35 -23.97 49.95
CA VAL A 546 -1.54 -23.90 49.10
C VAL A 546 -1.07 -23.88 47.64
N LYS A 547 -1.25 -25.03 46.98
CA LYS A 547 -1.19 -25.17 45.52
C LYS A 547 -2.21 -24.22 44.88
N PHE A 548 -1.75 -23.25 44.12
CA PHE A 548 -2.60 -22.61 43.11
C PHE A 548 -2.65 -23.53 41.89
N ASN A 549 -3.84 -24.10 41.64
CA ASN A 549 -4.16 -24.77 40.40
C ASN A 549 -4.05 -23.77 39.26
N SER A 550 -3.11 -24.02 38.35
CA SER A 550 -3.09 -23.47 37.02
C SER A 550 -4.38 -23.85 36.28
N THR A 551 -5.06 -22.85 35.74
CA THR A 551 -5.98 -23.00 34.63
C THR A 551 -5.28 -23.78 33.51
N PRO A 552 -5.96 -24.72 32.81
CA PRO A 552 -5.32 -25.47 31.74
C PRO A 552 -4.96 -24.51 30.61
N ALA A 553 -3.67 -24.46 30.27
CA ALA A 553 -3.20 -23.91 29.02
C ALA A 553 -3.94 -24.63 27.88
N LEU A 554 -4.56 -23.85 26.98
CA LEU A 554 -4.98 -24.36 25.68
C LEU A 554 -3.69 -24.76 24.95
N ASN A 555 -3.38 -26.06 24.98
CA ASN A 555 -2.30 -26.63 24.17
C ASN A 555 -2.64 -26.42 22.70
N PHE A 556 -2.01 -25.44 22.06
CA PHE A 556 -1.89 -25.41 20.61
C PHE A 556 -0.87 -26.50 20.23
N ARG A 557 -1.39 -27.71 20.01
CA ARG A 557 -0.63 -28.78 19.38
C ARG A 557 -0.47 -28.42 17.90
N VAL A 558 0.73 -27.97 17.55
CA VAL A 558 1.17 -27.97 16.16
C VAL A 558 1.51 -29.42 15.84
N ASP A 559 0.57 -30.15 15.24
CA ASP A 559 0.86 -31.45 14.67
C ASP A 559 1.80 -31.24 13.47
N THR A 560 3.07 -31.60 13.65
CA THR A 560 3.97 -31.91 12.54
C THR A 560 3.48 -33.21 11.90
N PRO A 561 3.28 -33.29 10.58
CA PRO A 561 2.81 -34.51 9.95
C PRO A 561 3.94 -35.55 9.96
N THR A 562 3.78 -36.61 10.76
CA THR A 562 4.52 -37.85 10.59
C THR A 562 4.05 -38.52 9.30
N SER A 563 5.00 -38.79 8.41
CA SER A 563 4.83 -39.43 7.12
C SER A 563 4.20 -40.82 7.27
N ASN A 564 2.91 -40.95 6.97
CA ASN A 564 2.26 -42.23 6.76
C ASN A 564 2.21 -42.54 5.24
N PRO A 565 2.69 -43.70 4.76
CA PRO A 565 2.80 -43.97 3.32
C PRO A 565 1.47 -44.01 2.56
N GLU A 566 0.35 -44.26 3.23
CA GLU A 566 -0.96 -44.46 2.60
C GLU A 566 -1.69 -43.15 2.23
N ASP A 567 -1.43 -42.04 2.94
CA ASP A 567 -2.05 -40.74 2.65
C ASP A 567 -1.43 -40.05 1.41
N SER A 568 -0.17 -40.37 1.10
CA SER A 568 0.50 -39.88 -0.11
C SER A 568 -0.16 -40.41 -1.39
N THR A 569 -0.70 -41.63 -1.34
CA THR A 569 -1.34 -42.28 -2.48
C THR A 569 -2.75 -41.76 -2.72
N PHE A 570 -3.45 -41.32 -1.67
CA PHE A 570 -4.76 -40.69 -1.76
C PHE A 570 -4.67 -39.24 -2.27
N MET A 571 -3.68 -38.47 -1.81
CA MET A 571 -3.42 -37.11 -2.29
C MET A 571 -2.93 -37.10 -3.75
N ALA A 572 -2.08 -38.05 -4.16
CA ALA A 572 -1.64 -38.19 -5.56
C ALA A 572 -2.79 -38.56 -6.51
N LYS A 573 -3.72 -39.44 -6.09
CA LYS A 573 -4.91 -39.78 -6.88
C LYS A 573 -5.92 -38.62 -6.99
N THR A 574 -6.02 -37.79 -5.96
CA THR A 574 -6.90 -36.61 -5.95
C THR A 574 -6.31 -35.48 -6.82
N ALA A 575 -5.00 -35.26 -6.75
CA ALA A 575 -4.30 -34.30 -7.60
C ALA A 575 -4.35 -34.70 -9.10
N HIS A 576 -4.19 -35.99 -9.43
CA HIS A 576 -4.33 -36.47 -10.81
C HIS A 576 -5.74 -36.24 -11.37
N LYS A 577 -6.79 -36.50 -10.59
CA LYS A 577 -8.18 -36.21 -11.00
C LYS A 577 -8.43 -34.73 -11.24
N GLN A 578 -7.78 -33.85 -10.48
CA GLN A 578 -7.95 -32.41 -10.58
C GLN A 578 -7.17 -31.82 -11.77
N VAL A 579 -6.01 -32.39 -12.10
CA VAL A 579 -5.24 -32.07 -13.31
C VAL A 579 -5.95 -32.57 -14.57
N ASP A 580 -6.54 -33.77 -14.54
CA ASP A 580 -7.32 -34.31 -15.68
C ASP A 580 -8.60 -33.50 -15.94
N ALA A 581 -9.27 -33.04 -14.88
CA ALA A 581 -10.41 -32.13 -15.01
C ALA A 581 -10.00 -30.77 -15.62
N HIS A 582 -8.82 -30.26 -15.26
CA HIS A 582 -8.30 -29.01 -15.82
C HIS A 582 -7.87 -29.17 -17.29
N LEU A 583 -7.22 -30.27 -17.65
CA LEU A 583 -6.85 -30.60 -19.03
C LEU A 583 -8.06 -30.80 -19.94
N LYS A 584 -9.15 -31.37 -19.41
CA LYS A 584 -10.42 -31.49 -20.14
C LYS A 584 -11.05 -30.13 -20.42
N HIS A 585 -11.03 -29.23 -19.44
CA HIS A 585 -11.55 -27.86 -19.59
C HIS A 585 -10.72 -27.02 -20.57
N VAL A 586 -9.39 -27.23 -20.63
CA VAL A 586 -8.50 -26.57 -21.60
C VAL A 586 -8.70 -27.11 -23.02
N LYS A 587 -8.97 -28.42 -23.17
CA LYS A 587 -9.33 -29.01 -24.48
C LYS A 587 -10.67 -28.46 -25.00
N ASP A 588 -11.67 -28.28 -24.14
CA ASP A 588 -12.96 -27.71 -24.53
C ASP A 588 -12.85 -26.23 -24.94
N LEU A 589 -11.98 -25.46 -24.29
CA LEU A 589 -11.65 -24.07 -24.68
C LEU A 589 -10.90 -23.99 -26.03
N SER A 590 -10.00 -24.94 -26.30
CA SER A 590 -9.31 -25.02 -27.61
C SER A 590 -10.26 -25.42 -28.75
N GLY A 591 -11.26 -26.27 -28.48
CA GLY A 591 -12.31 -26.62 -29.44
C GLY A 591 -13.23 -25.43 -29.77
N PHE A 592 -13.49 -24.56 -28.79
CA PHE A 592 -14.27 -23.34 -28.98
C PHE A 592 -13.52 -22.29 -29.82
N GLN A 593 -12.20 -22.18 -29.67
CA GLN A 593 -11.36 -21.30 -30.51
C GLN A 593 -11.32 -21.73 -31.98
N VAL A 594 -11.32 -23.04 -32.26
CA VAL A 594 -11.35 -23.56 -33.64
C VAL A 594 -12.73 -23.32 -34.31
N ALA A 595 -13.82 -23.29 -33.54
CA ALA A 595 -15.16 -23.00 -34.06
C ALA A 595 -15.36 -21.51 -34.40
N VAL A 596 -14.76 -20.59 -33.61
CA VAL A 596 -14.86 -19.13 -33.85
C VAL A 596 -13.98 -18.67 -35.01
N THR A 597 -13.03 -19.47 -35.47
CA THR A 597 -12.20 -19.16 -36.64
C THR A 597 -12.82 -19.65 -37.97
N LYS A 598 -14.00 -20.30 -37.91
CA LYS A 598 -14.72 -20.84 -39.08
C LYS A 598 -16.11 -20.20 -39.31
N VAL A 599 -16.45 -19.16 -38.57
CA VAL A 599 -17.57 -18.24 -38.83
C VAL A 599 -16.97 -16.87 -39.09
#